data_AF-A0AA38T5J3-F1
#
_entry.id   AF-A0AA38T5J3-F1
#
_cell.length_a   1.000
_cell.length_b   1.000
_cell.length_c   1.000
_cell.angle_alpha   90.00
_cell.angle_beta   90.00
_cell.angle_gamma   90.00
#
_symmetry.space_group_name_H-M   'P 1'
#
loop_
_entity.id
_entity.type
_entity.pdbx_description
1 polymer ?
#
loop_
_entity_poly.entity_id
_entity_poly.type
_entity_poly.pdbx_seq_one_letter_code
_entity_poly.pdbx_strand_id
1 'polypeptide(L)'
;MRSSMATTLCIITFLCCTLFISSSSAHDEKKLSLNPADALVAIVNSNRTAHKAASLYSNPGLGCLALQYIKAYQGKCDEVGGPNAKKPADSEFAETFAPNCGVVATTPLPNHGPYTWVPVQIRDSR
;
A
#
# COMPACT_ATOMS: atom_id res chain seq x y z
N MET A 1 -51.60 -39.58 21.75
CA MET A 1 -50.67 -39.54 20.61
C MET A 1 -50.34 -38.13 20.08
N ARG A 2 -50.92 -37.03 20.64
CA ARG A 2 -50.66 -35.65 20.14
C ARG A 2 -49.49 -34.94 20.83
N SER A 3 -49.16 -35.31 22.07
CA SER A 3 -48.04 -34.70 22.81
C SER A 3 -46.66 -35.19 22.36
N SER A 4 -46.55 -36.41 21.80
CA SER A 4 -45.26 -36.97 21.38
C SER A 4 -44.69 -36.30 20.12
N MET A 5 -45.54 -35.80 19.23
CA MET A 5 -45.09 -35.21 17.95
C MET A 5 -44.55 -33.79 18.12
N ALA A 6 -45.07 -33.04 19.09
CA ALA A 6 -44.59 -31.70 19.42
C ALA A 6 -43.19 -31.74 20.05
N THR A 7 -42.95 -32.71 20.94
CA THR A 7 -41.65 -32.86 21.61
C THR A 7 -40.54 -33.26 20.63
N THR A 8 -40.84 -34.15 19.67
CA THR A 8 -39.87 -34.54 18.63
C THR A 8 -39.54 -33.39 17.67
N LEU A 9 -40.52 -32.54 17.33
CA LEU A 9 -40.29 -31.38 16.45
C LEU A 9 -39.42 -30.31 17.12
N CYS A 10 -39.57 -30.10 18.43
CA CYS A 10 -38.72 -29.18 19.20
C CYS A 10 -37.27 -29.68 19.27
N ILE A 11 -37.05 -30.98 19.49
CA ILE A 11 -35.70 -31.55 19.58
C ILE A 11 -34.98 -31.46 18.23
N ILE A 12 -35.66 -31.73 17.11
CA ILE A 12 -35.08 -31.61 15.76
C ILE A 12 -34.74 -30.15 15.45
N THR A 13 -35.60 -29.20 15.82
CA THR A 13 -35.33 -27.77 15.65
C THR A 13 -34.11 -27.32 16.48
N PHE A 14 -34.02 -27.76 17.73
CA PHE A 14 -32.89 -27.42 18.60
C PHE A 14 -31.56 -28.05 18.10
N LEU A 15 -31.61 -29.28 17.60
CA LEU A 15 -30.44 -29.99 17.05
C LEU A 15 -30.01 -29.42 15.69
N CYS A 16 -30.94 -28.94 14.86
CA CYS A 16 -30.62 -28.20 13.64
C CYS A 16 -29.96 -26.86 13.98
N CYS A 17 -30.47 -26.12 14.96
CA CYS A 17 -29.93 -24.81 15.34
C CYS A 17 -28.47 -24.89 15.82
N THR A 18 -28.04 -25.97 16.46
CA THR A 18 -26.64 -26.11 16.92
C THR A 18 -25.68 -26.50 15.80
N LEU A 19 -26.14 -27.20 14.76
CA LEU A 19 -25.32 -27.57 13.59
C LEU A 19 -25.03 -26.38 12.67
N PHE A 20 -25.85 -25.32 12.71
CA PHE A 20 -25.64 -24.10 11.91
C PHE A 20 -24.65 -23.08 12.53
N ILE A 21 -24.22 -23.26 13.79
CA ILE A 21 -23.38 -22.27 14.48
C ILE A 21 -21.87 -22.52 14.30
N SER A 22 -21.44 -23.62 13.67
CA SER A 22 -20.02 -24.02 13.63
C SER A 22 -19.25 -23.69 12.34
N SER A 23 -19.56 -22.59 11.67
CA SER A 23 -18.73 -22.11 10.55
C SER A 23 -18.27 -20.66 10.73
N SER A 24 -17.49 -20.41 11.77
CA SER A 24 -16.47 -19.36 11.69
C SER A 24 -15.20 -20.01 11.14
N SER A 25 -15.09 -20.10 9.81
CA SER A 25 -13.77 -20.20 9.21
C SER A 25 -13.04 -18.89 9.54
N ALA A 26 -12.04 -18.97 10.41
CA ALA A 26 -11.01 -17.94 10.46
C ALA A 26 -10.30 -18.00 9.11
N HIS A 27 -10.82 -17.26 8.13
CA HIS A 27 -9.98 -16.84 7.04
C HIS A 27 -8.91 -15.96 7.68
N ASP A 28 -7.64 -16.32 7.50
CA ASP A 28 -6.54 -15.39 7.66
C ASP A 28 -6.79 -14.24 6.67
N GLU A 29 -7.65 -13.32 7.08
CA GLU A 29 -7.75 -12.00 6.50
C GLU A 29 -6.37 -11.38 6.79
N LYS A 30 -5.41 -11.56 5.87
CA LYS A 30 -4.29 -10.64 5.76
C LYS A 30 -4.96 -9.28 5.60
N LYS A 31 -5.14 -8.59 6.71
CA LYS A 31 -5.63 -7.23 6.79
C LYS A 31 -4.60 -6.39 6.05
N LEU A 32 -4.73 -6.33 4.72
CA LEU A 32 -4.28 -5.17 3.97
C LEU A 32 -4.87 -4.01 4.75
N SER A 33 -4.00 -3.16 5.28
CA SER A 33 -4.48 -1.99 5.96
C SER A 33 -5.39 -1.23 4.98
N LEU A 34 -6.33 -0.46 5.53
CA LEU A 34 -7.32 0.31 4.75
C LEU A 34 -6.65 1.26 3.72
N ASN A 35 -5.33 1.47 3.82
CA ASN A 35 -4.56 2.19 2.83
C ASN A 35 -4.33 1.34 1.55
N PRO A 36 -4.86 1.76 0.38
CA PRO A 36 -4.67 1.04 -0.87
C PRO A 36 -3.20 0.90 -1.30
N ALA A 37 -2.29 1.75 -0.80
CA ALA A 37 -0.86 1.64 -1.07
C ALA A 37 -0.24 0.35 -0.49
N ASP A 38 -0.85 -0.27 0.52
CA ASP A 38 -0.30 -1.48 1.14
C ASP A 38 -0.43 -2.71 0.24
N ALA A 39 -1.44 -2.74 -0.63
CA ALA A 39 -1.54 -3.75 -1.68
C ALA A 39 -0.34 -3.71 -2.63
N LEU A 40 0.09 -2.49 -3.00
CA LEU A 40 1.23 -2.28 -3.88
C LEU A 40 2.53 -2.72 -3.21
N VAL A 41 2.72 -2.37 -1.94
CA VAL A 41 3.90 -2.79 -1.16
C VAL A 41 3.94 -4.31 -1.03
N ALA A 42 2.80 -4.97 -0.81
CA ALA A 42 2.73 -6.43 -0.75
C ALA A 42 3.14 -7.08 -2.09
N ILE A 43 2.62 -6.59 -3.22
CA ILE A 43 2.98 -7.10 -4.56
C ILE A 43 4.48 -6.89 -4.84
N VAL A 44 4.99 -5.69 -4.59
CA VAL A 44 6.41 -5.35 -4.80
C VAL A 44 7.31 -6.22 -3.93
N ASN A 45 6.98 -6.40 -2.65
CA ASN A 45 7.77 -7.22 -1.74
C ASN A 45 7.70 -8.71 -2.09
N SER A 46 6.55 -9.21 -2.57
CA SER A 46 6.44 -10.58 -3.06
C SER A 46 7.40 -10.83 -4.22
N ASN A 47 7.53 -9.88 -5.15
CA ASN A 47 8.47 -10.00 -6.26
C ASN A 47 9.93 -9.89 -5.77
N ARG A 48 10.25 -8.88 -4.96
CA ARG A 48 11.62 -8.68 -4.43
C ARG A 48 12.14 -9.89 -3.66
N THR A 49 11.32 -10.44 -2.76
CA THR A 49 11.70 -11.59 -1.94
C THR A 49 11.82 -12.87 -2.76
N ALA A 50 11.04 -13.04 -3.83
CA ALA A 50 11.26 -14.12 -4.81
C ALA A 50 12.63 -14.02 -5.49
N HIS A 51 13.15 -12.80 -5.66
CA HIS A 51 14.50 -12.51 -6.14
C HIS A 51 15.55 -12.34 -5.03
N LYS A 52 15.26 -12.82 -3.81
CA LYS A 52 16.16 -12.76 -2.63
C LYS A 52 16.58 -11.34 -2.21
N ALA A 53 15.88 -10.31 -2.66
CA ALA A 53 16.06 -8.95 -2.20
C ALA A 53 15.28 -8.70 -0.90
N ALA A 54 15.79 -7.84 -0.04
CA ALA A 54 15.13 -7.46 1.22
C ALA A 54 13.77 -6.80 0.97
N SER A 55 12.80 -7.01 1.87
CA SER A 55 11.51 -6.32 1.83
C SER A 55 11.68 -4.81 2.02
N LEU A 56 10.85 -4.05 1.31
CA LEU A 56 10.65 -2.61 1.52
C LEU A 56 9.60 -2.38 2.59
N TYR A 57 9.68 -1.23 3.25
CA TYR A 57 8.66 -0.75 4.17
C TYR A 57 8.07 0.57 3.66
N SER A 58 6.82 0.83 4.00
CA SER A 58 6.17 2.11 3.68
C SER A 58 6.77 3.23 4.52
N ASN A 59 7.23 4.31 3.88
CA ASN A 59 7.63 5.53 4.57
C ASN A 59 6.60 6.65 4.31
N PRO A 60 6.01 7.27 5.35
CA PRO A 60 4.98 8.28 5.19
C PRO A 60 5.47 9.52 4.44
N GLY A 61 6.74 9.89 4.60
CA GLY A 61 7.33 11.03 3.89
C GLY A 61 7.51 10.79 2.39
N LEU A 62 7.96 9.59 2.00
CA LEU A 62 7.98 9.19 0.58
C LEU A 62 6.57 9.08 -0.01
N GLY A 63 5.60 8.62 0.78
CA GLY A 63 4.19 8.64 0.39
C GLY A 63 3.64 10.06 0.17
N CYS A 64 3.98 11.00 1.04
CA CYS A 64 3.64 12.42 0.88
C CYS A 64 4.24 12.99 -0.40
N LEU A 65 5.51 12.72 -0.68
CA LEU A 65 6.18 13.21 -1.88
C LEU A 65 5.52 12.68 -3.16
N ALA A 66 5.16 11.39 -3.18
CA ALA A 66 4.39 10.82 -4.28
C ALA A 66 3.00 11.48 -4.43
N LEU A 67 2.35 11.80 -3.31
CA LEU A 67 1.06 12.48 -3.32
C LEU A 67 1.16 13.93 -3.84
N GLN A 68 2.23 14.65 -3.50
CA GLN A 68 2.48 16.00 -4.03
C GLN A 68 2.65 15.98 -5.55
N TYR A 69 3.37 14.97 -6.07
CA TYR A 69 3.50 14.75 -7.50
C TYR A 69 2.16 14.46 -8.17
N ILE A 70 1.37 13.53 -7.62
CA ILE A 70 0.04 13.18 -8.15
C ILE A 70 -0.89 14.40 -8.16
N LYS A 71 -0.87 15.21 -7.09
CA LYS A 71 -1.68 16.43 -6.98
C LYS A 71 -1.30 17.48 -8.02
N ALA A 72 0.00 17.66 -8.28
CA ALA A 72 0.48 18.65 -9.25
C ALA A 72 -0.04 18.39 -10.67
N TYR A 73 -0.18 17.13 -11.06
CA TYR A 73 -0.63 16.74 -12.41
C TYR A 73 -2.02 16.13 -12.45
N GLN A 74 -2.72 16.07 -11.31
CA GLN A 74 -4.06 15.50 -11.16
C GLN A 74 -4.19 14.06 -11.72
N GLY A 75 -3.10 13.30 -11.71
CA GLY A 75 -3.05 11.96 -12.30
C GLY A 75 -3.05 11.88 -13.83
N LYS A 76 -2.84 13.00 -14.54
CA LYS A 76 -2.75 13.03 -16.01
C LYS A 76 -1.38 12.55 -16.48
N CYS A 77 -1.30 11.29 -16.90
CA CYS A 77 -0.07 10.64 -17.34
C CYS A 77 0.57 11.30 -18.58
N ASP A 78 -0.24 11.93 -19.42
CA ASP A 78 0.15 12.69 -20.61
C ASP A 78 0.89 14.00 -20.28
N GLU A 79 0.68 14.56 -19.08
CA GLU A 79 1.38 15.77 -18.67
C GLU A 79 2.79 15.49 -18.14
N VAL A 80 3.11 14.25 -17.79
CA VAL A 80 4.37 13.88 -17.13
C VAL A 80 5.32 13.05 -18.01
N GLY A 81 4.87 12.63 -19.20
CA GLY A 81 5.65 11.83 -20.14
C GLY A 81 5.77 12.48 -21.51
N GLY A 82 6.77 12.04 -22.28
CA GLY A 82 7.01 12.50 -23.65
C GLY A 82 7.85 13.77 -23.76
N PRO A 83 8.06 14.29 -24.98
CA PRO A 83 8.98 15.40 -25.26
C PRO A 83 8.56 16.74 -24.65
N ASN A 84 7.27 16.89 -24.30
CA ASN A 84 6.70 18.11 -23.71
C ASN A 84 6.29 17.89 -22.25
N ALA A 85 6.93 16.94 -21.55
CA ALA A 85 6.61 16.64 -20.15
C ALA A 85 6.77 17.88 -19.26
N LYS A 86 5.78 18.12 -18.41
CA LYS A 86 5.76 19.18 -17.40
C LYS A 86 6.42 18.76 -16.08
N LYS A 87 6.83 17.48 -15.98
CA LYS A 87 7.63 16.97 -14.87
C LYS A 87 8.93 17.79 -14.78
N PRO A 88 9.34 18.26 -13.58
CA PRO A 88 10.62 18.95 -13.41
C PRO A 88 11.80 18.01 -13.71
N ALA A 89 12.98 18.58 -13.91
CA ALA A 89 14.20 17.79 -14.04
C ALA A 89 14.41 16.89 -12.80
N ASP A 90 15.06 15.74 -12.97
CA ASP A 90 15.30 14.80 -11.85
C ASP A 90 16.09 15.48 -10.71
N SER A 91 16.97 16.43 -11.04
CA SER A 91 17.70 17.27 -10.09
C SER A 91 16.82 18.16 -9.21
N GLU A 92 15.67 18.59 -9.74
CA GLU A 92 14.75 19.54 -9.10
C GLU A 92 13.53 18.84 -8.49
N PHE A 93 13.35 17.55 -8.79
CA PHE A 93 12.18 16.79 -8.39
C PHE A 93 11.97 16.79 -6.88
N ALA A 94 13.02 16.47 -6.12
CA ALA A 94 12.94 16.45 -4.67
C ALA A 94 12.72 17.84 -4.09
N GLU A 95 13.41 18.88 -4.58
CA GLU A 95 13.19 20.27 -4.16
C GLU A 95 11.76 20.74 -4.43
N THR A 96 11.15 20.29 -5.54
CA THR A 96 9.79 20.67 -5.94
C THR A 96 8.73 19.99 -5.07
N PHE A 97 8.89 18.70 -4.75
CA PHE A 97 7.82 17.88 -4.16
C PHE A 97 8.06 17.42 -2.72
N ALA A 98 9.28 17.49 -2.19
CA ALA A 98 9.60 17.18 -0.79
C ALA A 98 9.15 18.21 0.27
N PRO A 99 8.92 19.51 -0.04
CA PRO A 99 8.54 20.47 1.00
C PRO A 99 7.32 20.01 1.80
N ASN A 100 7.42 20.10 3.13
CA ASN A 100 6.41 19.64 4.11
C ASN A 100 6.20 18.12 4.21
N CYS A 101 6.97 17.30 3.50
CA CYS A 101 6.85 15.83 3.54
C CYS A 101 7.80 15.14 4.53
N GLY A 102 8.56 15.88 5.35
CA GLY A 102 9.48 15.26 6.33
C GLY A 102 10.62 14.46 5.70
N VAL A 103 10.95 14.75 4.43
CA VAL A 103 12.07 14.16 3.69
C VAL A 103 12.98 15.28 3.18
N VAL A 104 14.23 14.96 2.85
CA VAL A 104 15.22 15.95 2.40
C VAL A 104 15.86 15.46 1.10
N ALA A 105 15.92 16.33 0.10
CA ALA A 105 16.73 16.11 -1.08
C ALA A 105 18.21 16.08 -0.68
N THR A 106 18.93 15.03 -1.05
CA THR A 106 20.39 15.01 -0.85
C THR A 106 21.07 15.37 -2.15
N THR A 107 22.21 16.05 -2.05
CA THR A 107 23.01 16.44 -3.19
C THR A 107 23.31 15.22 -4.09
N PRO A 108 23.23 15.38 -5.43
CA PRO A 108 23.67 14.35 -6.36
C PRO A 108 25.12 13.93 -6.04
N LEU A 109 25.40 12.63 -6.06
CA LEU A 109 26.77 12.14 -5.86
C LEU A 109 27.69 12.72 -6.95
N PRO A 110 28.86 13.29 -6.59
CA PRO A 110 29.68 14.09 -7.50
C PRO A 110 30.27 13.32 -8.70
N ASN A 111 30.15 11.99 -8.74
CA ASN A 111 30.82 11.13 -9.71
C ASN A 111 29.92 10.62 -10.85
N HIS A 112 28.68 11.08 -10.96
CA HIS A 112 27.72 10.52 -11.92
C HIS A 112 27.01 11.65 -12.69
N GLY A 113 26.94 11.51 -14.02
CA GLY A 113 26.52 12.57 -14.96
C GLY A 113 25.03 12.98 -14.89
N PRO A 114 24.52 13.78 -15.85
CA PRO A 114 23.24 14.49 -15.78
C PRO A 114 21.95 13.62 -15.75
N TYR A 115 22.09 12.29 -15.62
CA TYR A 115 21.00 11.32 -15.53
C TYR A 115 20.86 10.68 -14.14
N THR A 116 21.42 11.32 -13.11
CA THR A 116 21.46 10.75 -11.77
C THR A 116 20.18 10.99 -10.98
N TRP A 117 19.63 9.90 -10.47
CA TRP A 117 18.67 9.86 -9.37
C TRP A 117 19.16 10.74 -8.22
N VAL A 118 18.39 11.77 -7.87
CA VAL A 118 18.60 12.53 -6.63
C VAL A 118 18.05 11.68 -5.48
N PRO A 119 18.90 11.17 -4.58
CA PRO A 119 18.41 10.42 -3.45
C PRO A 119 17.64 11.36 -2.51
N VAL A 120 16.45 10.94 -2.13
CA VAL A 120 15.69 11.56 -1.04
C VAL A 120 16.02 10.78 0.23
N GLN A 121 16.53 11.48 1.24
CA GLN A 121 16.78 10.90 2.56
C GLN A 121 15.56 11.11 3.44
N ILE A 122 15.19 10.05 4.17
CA ILE A 122 14.13 10.09 5.16
C ILE A 122 14.69 10.86 6.36
N ARG A 123 14.05 11.96 6.76
CA ARG A 123 14.56 12.82 7.85
C ARG A 123 14.41 12.20 9.24
N ASP A 124 13.80 11.02 9.32
CA ASP A 124 13.63 10.25 10.53
C ASP A 124 14.18 8.83 10.37
N SER A 125 15.34 8.61 10.98
CA SER A 125 15.87 7.27 11.23
C SER A 125 16.00 7.10 12.74
N ARG A 126 14.89 7.21 13.47
CA ARG A 126 14.77 6.55 14.78
C ARG A 126 13.36 6.07 15.10
#